data_AF-A0A0G0FHD9-F1
#
_entry.id   AF-A0A0G0FHD9-F1
#
_cell.length_a   1.000
_cell.length_b   1.000
_cell.length_c   1.000
_cell.angle_alpha   90.00
_cell.angle_beta   90.00
_cell.angle_gamma   90.00
#
_symmetry.space_group_name_H-M   'P 1'
#
loop_
_entity.id
_entity.type
_entity.pdbx_description
1 polymer ?
#
loop_
_entity_poly.entity_id
_entity_poly.type
_entity_poly.pdbx_seq_one_letter_code
_entity_poly.pdbx_strand_id
1 'polypeptide(L)'
;MVKSIYVGPKELQGIEKTSANHLIVWSGDLDEESWQDLQKLGLNLSIALNFLDKGEDRCVLDPEIQSRFFRNLEFALQLHPQEVWIDRFRFGGDCTGISDADAKLAHQECPFCQGKNRTLELIKLVETIKRKIAGRSKFGLFTIAFKDDESAKLGEVLGLDYQRLGQIVDIFSPMLYHRMLGKSESYISEYTSWLAERCSKPVLPIIQIKDMPDDLEDKMTEDDIKAATLEAVKPPSSGVSVFWWHHALEKNKAGIVSKLLASI
;
A
#
# COMPACT_ATOMS: atom_id res chain seq x y z
N MET A 1 14.21 4.74 -12.21
CA MET A 1 13.64 4.70 -10.85
C MET A 1 12.17 5.06 -10.93
N VAL A 2 11.32 4.43 -10.11
CA VAL A 2 9.89 4.73 -10.04
C VAL A 2 9.66 5.98 -9.20
N LYS A 3 8.90 6.95 -9.73
CA LYS A 3 8.46 8.16 -9.04
C LYS A 3 6.94 8.15 -9.03
N SER A 4 6.40 7.56 -7.98
CA SER A 4 4.99 7.25 -7.87
C SER A 4 4.25 8.23 -6.95
N ILE A 5 3.00 8.52 -7.30
CA ILE A 5 2.08 9.26 -6.44
C ILE A 5 0.82 8.42 -6.30
N TYR A 6 0.39 8.20 -5.05
CA TYR A 6 -0.94 7.66 -4.78
C TYR A 6 -1.97 8.78 -4.98
N VAL A 7 -3.08 8.51 -5.67
CA VAL A 7 -4.07 9.52 -6.11
C VAL A 7 -5.51 9.03 -6.02
N GLY A 8 -6.44 9.97 -5.87
CA GLY A 8 -7.86 9.73 -6.10
C GLY A 8 -8.18 9.89 -7.60
N PRO A 9 -9.22 9.20 -8.13
CA PRO A 9 -9.55 9.23 -9.56
C PRO A 9 -9.80 10.63 -10.14
N LYS A 10 -10.28 11.56 -9.30
CA LYS A 10 -10.70 12.91 -9.71
C LYS A 10 -9.79 14.02 -9.17
N GLU A 11 -8.69 13.65 -8.51
CA GLU A 11 -7.80 14.57 -7.81
C GLU A 11 -6.51 14.81 -8.60
N LEU A 12 -6.64 15.33 -9.83
CA LEU A 12 -5.52 15.44 -10.77
C LEU A 12 -4.92 16.84 -10.85
N GLN A 13 -5.41 17.79 -10.05
CA GLN A 13 -4.99 19.18 -10.10
C GLN A 13 -3.47 19.30 -9.85
N GLY A 14 -2.75 19.82 -10.84
CA GLY A 14 -1.32 20.11 -10.72
C GLY A 14 -0.42 18.89 -10.80
N ILE A 15 -0.96 17.69 -11.05
CA ILE A 15 -0.17 16.47 -11.18
C ILE A 15 0.73 16.52 -12.41
N GLU A 16 0.28 17.19 -13.47
CA GLU A 16 1.02 17.43 -14.71
C GLU A 16 2.27 18.29 -14.50
N LYS A 17 2.36 19.00 -13.37
CA LYS A 17 3.52 19.82 -12.98
C LYS A 17 4.51 19.04 -12.12
N THR A 18 4.21 17.79 -11.80
CA THR A 18 5.15 16.90 -11.10
C THR A 18 6.03 16.18 -12.11
N SER A 19 7.14 15.63 -11.65
CA SER A 19 8.00 14.73 -12.44
C SER A 19 7.67 13.25 -12.19
N ALA A 20 6.48 12.97 -11.66
CA ALA A 20 6.01 11.59 -11.47
C ALA A 20 5.96 10.86 -12.81
N ASN A 21 6.30 9.57 -12.79
CA ASN A 21 6.23 8.70 -13.97
C ASN A 21 5.27 7.51 -13.77
N HIS A 22 4.60 7.48 -12.61
CA HIS A 22 3.68 6.43 -12.19
C HIS A 22 2.62 7.01 -11.26
N LEU A 23 1.36 6.60 -11.45
CA LEU A 23 0.26 6.90 -10.53
C LEU A 23 -0.34 5.60 -10.01
N ILE A 24 -0.57 5.52 -8.71
CA ILE A 24 -1.37 4.47 -8.08
C ILE A 24 -2.73 5.08 -7.73
N VAL A 25 -3.76 4.70 -8.49
CA VAL A 25 -5.10 5.29 -8.43
C VAL A 25 -5.97 4.46 -7.50
N TRP A 26 -6.52 5.08 -6.47
CA TRP A 26 -7.49 4.41 -5.60
C TRP A 26 -8.79 4.11 -6.35
N SER A 27 -9.31 2.89 -6.20
CA SER A 27 -10.48 2.44 -6.96
C SER A 27 -11.84 2.95 -6.47
N GLY A 28 -11.91 3.66 -5.34
CA GLY A 28 -13.17 3.93 -4.64
C GLY A 28 -14.25 4.60 -5.50
N ASP A 29 -13.90 5.71 -6.13
CA ASP A 29 -14.79 6.47 -7.04
C ASP A 29 -14.32 6.36 -8.51
N LEU A 30 -13.61 5.27 -8.84
CA LEU A 30 -13.05 5.08 -10.17
C LEU A 30 -14.12 4.57 -11.12
N ASP A 31 -14.30 5.30 -12.22
CA ASP A 31 -15.20 4.96 -13.33
C ASP A 31 -14.42 4.97 -14.65
N GLU A 32 -15.04 4.51 -15.74
CA GLU A 32 -14.38 4.44 -17.06
C GLU A 32 -13.97 5.83 -17.57
N GLU A 33 -14.77 6.86 -17.28
CA GLU A 33 -14.51 8.24 -17.72
C GLU A 33 -13.27 8.81 -17.03
N SER A 34 -13.21 8.75 -15.70
CA SER A 34 -12.04 9.18 -14.92
C SER A 34 -10.78 8.38 -15.26
N TRP A 35 -10.91 7.07 -15.57
CA TRP A 35 -9.77 6.29 -16.06
C TRP A 35 -9.27 6.77 -17.43
N GLN A 36 -10.15 7.08 -18.37
CA GLN A 36 -9.77 7.64 -19.67
C GLN A 36 -9.06 8.99 -19.53
N ASP A 37 -9.49 9.82 -18.58
CA ASP A 37 -8.82 11.09 -18.29
C ASP A 37 -7.41 10.89 -17.74
N LEU A 38 -7.23 9.93 -16.82
CA LEU A 38 -5.92 9.54 -16.32
C LEU A 38 -5.00 9.05 -17.44
N GLN A 39 -5.52 8.27 -18.40
CA GLN A 39 -4.73 7.75 -19.53
C GLN A 39 -4.17 8.87 -20.42
N LYS A 40 -4.87 10.00 -20.54
CA LYS A 40 -4.39 11.17 -21.32
C LYS A 40 -3.12 11.79 -20.75
N LEU A 41 -2.79 11.53 -19.48
CA LEU A 41 -1.56 12.02 -18.85
C LEU A 41 -0.29 11.34 -19.39
N GLY A 42 -0.42 10.18 -20.04
CA GLY A 42 0.73 9.44 -20.59
C GLY A 42 1.68 8.86 -19.52
N LEU A 43 1.21 8.75 -18.27
CA LEU A 43 1.94 8.15 -17.16
C LEU A 43 1.68 6.64 -17.06
N ASN A 44 2.54 5.90 -16.37
CA ASN A 44 2.18 4.54 -15.96
C ASN A 44 1.04 4.61 -14.94
N LEU A 45 -0.01 3.84 -15.12
CA LEU A 45 -1.19 3.82 -14.27
C LEU A 45 -1.36 2.46 -13.62
N SER A 46 -1.67 2.48 -12.33
CA SER A 46 -1.97 1.29 -11.55
C SER A 46 -3.21 1.54 -10.71
N ILE A 47 -3.93 0.48 -10.35
CA ILE A 47 -5.16 0.60 -9.56
C ILE A 47 -4.93 -0.03 -8.19
N ALA A 48 -5.23 0.70 -7.12
CA ALA A 48 -5.25 0.20 -5.76
C ALA A 48 -6.67 -0.16 -5.33
N LEU A 49 -6.83 -1.41 -4.91
CA LEU A 49 -8.06 -2.00 -4.40
C LEU A 49 -7.92 -2.23 -2.90
N ASN A 50 -8.92 -1.79 -2.13
CA ASN A 50 -9.08 -2.22 -0.75
C ASN A 50 -9.63 -3.66 -0.73
N PHE A 51 -8.99 -4.56 0.01
CA PHE A 51 -9.61 -5.84 0.31
C PHE A 51 -10.70 -5.69 1.38
N LEU A 52 -10.36 -4.96 2.45
CA LEU A 52 -11.27 -4.50 3.49
C LEU A 52 -11.40 -2.98 3.41
N ASP A 53 -12.61 -2.47 3.57
CA ASP A 53 -12.86 -1.03 3.59
C ASP A 53 -12.34 -0.39 4.89
N LYS A 54 -12.15 0.93 4.90
CA LYS A 54 -11.70 1.66 6.10
C LYS A 54 -12.71 1.46 7.23
N GLY A 55 -12.26 1.10 8.43
CA GLY A 55 -13.12 0.78 9.58
C GLY A 55 -13.86 -0.57 9.50
N GLU A 56 -13.63 -1.37 8.46
CA GLU A 56 -14.28 -2.69 8.32
C GLU A 56 -13.50 -3.77 9.09
N ASP A 57 -14.04 -4.20 10.22
CA ASP A 57 -13.51 -5.32 11.03
C ASP A 57 -14.15 -6.66 10.63
N ARG A 58 -14.03 -7.02 9.35
CA ARG A 58 -14.53 -8.29 8.80
C ARG A 58 -13.37 -9.22 8.46
N CYS A 59 -13.66 -10.52 8.44
CA CYS A 59 -12.65 -11.52 8.11
C CYS A 59 -12.36 -11.55 6.61
N VAL A 60 -11.08 -11.61 6.22
CA VAL A 60 -10.67 -11.80 4.83
C VAL A 60 -11.13 -13.14 4.22
N LEU A 61 -11.56 -14.08 5.07
CA LEU A 61 -12.15 -15.37 4.66
C LEU A 61 -13.67 -15.33 4.55
N ASP A 62 -14.29 -14.19 4.81
CA ASP A 62 -15.73 -14.00 4.64
C ASP A 62 -16.09 -14.06 3.14
N PRO A 63 -17.00 -14.97 2.72
CA PRO A 63 -17.39 -15.11 1.31
C PRO A 63 -17.99 -13.85 0.70
N GLU A 64 -18.66 -13.00 1.49
CA GLU A 64 -19.26 -11.75 1.02
C GLU A 64 -18.16 -10.74 0.67
N ILE A 65 -17.17 -10.60 1.55
CA ILE A 65 -15.98 -9.75 1.35
C ILE A 65 -15.19 -10.20 0.13
N GLN A 66 -14.93 -11.50 0.01
CA GLN A 66 -14.24 -12.04 -1.16
C GLN A 66 -15.02 -11.78 -2.45
N SER A 67 -16.35 -11.99 -2.43
CA SER A 67 -17.19 -11.76 -3.60
C SER A 67 -17.19 -10.29 -4.02
N ARG A 68 -17.26 -9.35 -3.07
CA ARG A 68 -17.13 -7.91 -3.33
C ARG A 68 -15.77 -7.58 -3.93
N PHE A 69 -14.69 -8.04 -3.29
CA PHE A 69 -13.32 -7.81 -3.76
C PHE A 69 -13.12 -8.34 -5.18
N PHE A 70 -13.56 -9.56 -5.49
CA PHE A 70 -13.37 -10.14 -6.81
C PHE A 70 -14.20 -9.47 -7.90
N ARG A 71 -15.36 -8.88 -7.59
CA ARG A 71 -16.10 -8.03 -8.53
C ARG A 71 -15.30 -6.76 -8.84
N ASN A 72 -14.77 -6.10 -7.83
CA ASN A 72 -13.96 -4.88 -7.99
C ASN A 72 -12.65 -5.18 -8.72
N LEU A 73 -12.02 -6.32 -8.45
CA LEU A 73 -10.84 -6.77 -9.17
C LEU A 73 -11.12 -7.00 -10.65
N GLU A 74 -12.25 -7.63 -11.00
CA GLU A 74 -12.59 -7.85 -12.41
C GLU A 74 -12.83 -6.53 -13.13
N PHE A 75 -13.56 -5.59 -12.52
CA PHE A 75 -13.73 -4.24 -13.05
C PHE A 75 -12.37 -3.55 -13.27
N ALA A 76 -11.49 -3.54 -12.27
CA ALA A 76 -10.17 -2.94 -12.39
C ALA A 76 -9.34 -3.58 -13.52
N LEU A 77 -9.41 -4.90 -13.70
CA LEU A 77 -8.69 -5.60 -14.76
C LEU A 77 -9.28 -5.36 -16.17
N GLN A 78 -10.52 -4.89 -16.31
CA GLN A 78 -11.10 -4.44 -17.58
C GLN A 78 -10.52 -3.09 -18.02
N LEU A 79 -10.04 -2.29 -17.08
CA LEU A 79 -9.38 -1.00 -17.35
C LEU A 79 -7.92 -1.16 -17.81
N HIS A 80 -7.40 -2.39 -17.86
CA HIS A 80 -6.04 -2.74 -18.30
C HIS A 80 -4.90 -1.95 -17.61
N PRO A 81 -4.87 -1.88 -16.26
CA PRO A 81 -3.79 -1.20 -15.55
C PRO A 81 -2.46 -1.96 -15.70
N GLN A 82 -1.34 -1.25 -15.58
CA GLN A 82 -0.02 -1.89 -15.58
C GLN A 82 0.14 -2.79 -14.35
N GLU A 83 -0.37 -2.35 -13.21
CA GLU A 83 -0.30 -3.05 -11.93
C GLU A 83 -1.63 -2.92 -11.18
N VAL A 84 -2.01 -3.98 -10.47
CA VAL A 84 -3.09 -3.95 -9.48
C VAL A 84 -2.47 -4.12 -8.11
N TRP A 85 -2.74 -3.16 -7.23
CA TRP A 85 -2.28 -3.12 -5.86
C TRP A 85 -3.41 -3.50 -4.92
N ILE A 86 -3.12 -4.33 -3.93
CA ILE A 86 -4.10 -4.68 -2.89
C ILE A 86 -3.66 -4.05 -1.58
N ASP A 87 -4.57 -3.29 -0.97
CA ASP A 87 -4.42 -2.73 0.36
C ASP A 87 -5.32 -3.46 1.38
N ARG A 88 -4.98 -3.32 2.66
CA ARG A 88 -5.74 -3.89 3.81
C ARG A 88 -6.00 -5.40 3.71
N PHE A 89 -5.03 -6.13 3.17
CA PHE A 89 -5.14 -7.56 2.96
C PHE A 89 -4.40 -8.38 4.03
N ARG A 90 -5.06 -8.55 5.19
CA ARG A 90 -4.54 -9.25 6.38
C ARG A 90 -5.68 -9.61 7.34
N PHE A 91 -5.41 -10.49 8.28
CA PHE A 91 -6.31 -10.71 9.43
C PHE A 91 -6.14 -9.57 10.44
N GLY A 92 -7.21 -9.15 11.15
CA GLY A 92 -7.08 -8.34 12.37
C GLY A 92 -7.49 -6.86 12.32
N GLY A 93 -8.43 -6.43 11.48
CA GLY A 93 -9.12 -5.12 11.65
C GLY A 93 -8.26 -3.85 11.50
N ASP A 94 -8.88 -2.68 11.74
CA ASP A 94 -8.30 -1.35 11.46
C ASP A 94 -7.02 -1.09 12.27
N CYS A 95 -5.97 -0.63 11.60
CA CYS A 95 -4.58 -0.76 12.06
C CYS A 95 -4.01 0.47 12.77
N THR A 96 -4.84 1.17 13.51
CA THR A 96 -4.35 2.19 14.44
C THR A 96 -3.98 1.53 15.76
N GLY A 97 -2.73 1.04 15.88
CA GLY A 97 -2.13 0.74 17.19
C GLY A 97 -2.41 -0.65 17.79
N ILE A 98 -2.47 -1.70 16.97
CA ILE A 98 -2.66 -3.07 17.47
C ILE A 98 -1.47 -3.45 18.36
N SER A 99 -1.72 -3.64 19.66
CA SER A 99 -0.79 -4.34 20.53
C SER A 99 -0.83 -5.85 20.23
N ASP A 100 0.24 -6.58 20.54
CA ASP A 100 0.28 -8.05 20.47
C ASP A 100 -0.90 -8.75 21.19
N ALA A 101 -1.56 -8.05 22.13
CA ALA A 101 -2.73 -8.54 22.85
C ALA A 101 -4.01 -8.40 22.01
N ASP A 102 -4.22 -7.25 21.34
CA ASP A 102 -5.41 -6.98 20.53
C ASP A 102 -5.45 -7.87 19.29
N ALA A 103 -4.27 -8.11 18.69
CA ALA A 103 -4.11 -8.99 17.53
C ALA A 103 -4.56 -10.44 17.86
N LYS A 104 -4.28 -10.92 19.08
CA LYS A 104 -4.64 -12.27 19.55
C LYS A 104 -6.12 -12.42 19.91
N LEU A 105 -6.79 -11.32 20.22
CA LEU A 105 -8.24 -11.29 20.48
C LEU A 105 -9.05 -11.19 19.19
N ALA A 106 -8.48 -10.56 18.15
CA ALA A 106 -9.12 -10.46 16.85
C ALA A 106 -9.52 -11.84 16.33
N HIS A 107 -10.81 -12.00 16.03
CA HIS A 107 -11.41 -13.18 15.41
C HIS A 107 -11.33 -14.49 16.23
N GLN A 108 -11.30 -14.44 17.57
CA GLN A 108 -11.35 -15.67 18.40
C GLN A 108 -12.61 -16.51 18.16
N GLU A 109 -13.75 -15.86 17.96
CA GLU A 109 -15.05 -16.49 17.69
C GLU A 109 -15.49 -16.34 16.22
N CYS A 110 -14.57 -16.00 15.32
CA CYS A 110 -14.92 -15.76 13.93
C CYS A 110 -15.27 -17.08 13.22
N PRO A 111 -16.48 -17.21 12.64
CA PRO A 111 -16.92 -18.45 12.00
C PRO A 111 -16.10 -18.81 10.75
N PHE A 112 -15.36 -17.86 10.18
CA PHE A 112 -14.62 -18.06 8.93
C PHE A 112 -13.16 -18.48 9.12
N CYS A 113 -12.51 -18.05 10.21
CA CYS A 113 -11.08 -18.29 10.43
C CYS A 113 -10.73 -18.95 11.76
N GLN A 114 -11.69 -19.19 12.65
CA GLN A 114 -11.44 -19.94 13.88
C GLN A 114 -10.86 -21.32 13.56
N GLY A 115 -9.78 -21.70 14.26
CA GLY A 115 -9.09 -22.97 14.09
C GLY A 115 -8.29 -23.12 12.78
N LYS A 116 -8.27 -22.10 11.91
CA LYS A 116 -7.49 -22.13 10.67
C LYS A 116 -6.09 -21.55 10.87
N ASN A 117 -5.14 -22.05 10.09
CA ASN A 117 -3.83 -21.42 9.96
C ASN A 117 -3.96 -20.19 9.05
N ARG A 118 -3.98 -18.99 9.66
CA ARG A 118 -4.18 -17.71 8.98
C ARG A 118 -3.19 -17.49 7.84
N THR A 119 -1.91 -17.77 8.08
CA THR A 119 -0.86 -17.67 7.06
C THR A 119 -1.17 -18.52 5.83
N LEU A 120 -1.50 -19.81 6.02
CA LEU A 120 -1.83 -20.70 4.90
C LEU A 120 -3.07 -20.24 4.13
N GLU A 121 -4.10 -19.77 4.85
CA GLU A 121 -5.33 -19.29 4.22
C GLU A 121 -5.10 -17.98 3.43
N LEU A 122 -4.27 -17.07 3.96
CA LEU A 122 -3.90 -15.85 3.23
C LEU A 122 -3.12 -16.22 1.96
N ILE A 123 -2.12 -17.11 2.05
CA ILE A 123 -1.35 -17.57 0.89
C ILE A 123 -2.27 -18.15 -0.20
N LYS A 124 -3.23 -19.02 0.13
CA LYS A 124 -4.20 -19.56 -0.84
C LYS A 124 -5.01 -18.45 -1.52
N LEU A 125 -5.38 -17.42 -0.77
CA LEU A 125 -6.13 -16.29 -1.29
C LEU A 125 -5.25 -15.42 -2.22
N VAL A 126 -4.00 -15.15 -1.84
CA VAL A 126 -2.99 -14.47 -2.68
C VAL A 126 -2.79 -15.22 -3.99
N GLU A 127 -2.63 -16.54 -3.96
CA GLU A 127 -2.51 -17.39 -5.15
C GLU A 127 -3.76 -17.30 -6.05
N THR A 128 -4.95 -17.28 -5.44
CA THR A 128 -6.21 -17.13 -6.17
C THR A 128 -6.27 -15.79 -6.90
N ILE A 129 -5.83 -14.73 -6.23
CA ILE A 129 -5.78 -13.39 -6.82
C ILE A 129 -4.73 -13.34 -7.93
N LYS A 130 -3.54 -13.88 -7.71
CA LYS A 130 -2.48 -13.96 -8.73
C LYS A 130 -2.96 -14.70 -9.98
N ARG A 131 -3.69 -15.81 -9.85
CA ARG A 131 -4.27 -16.53 -11.01
C ARG A 131 -5.23 -15.66 -11.82
N LYS A 132 -6.01 -14.77 -11.18
CA LYS A 132 -6.92 -13.84 -11.87
C LYS A 132 -6.20 -12.68 -12.54
N ILE A 133 -5.11 -12.21 -11.94
CA ILE A 133 -4.27 -11.12 -12.46
C ILE A 133 -3.32 -11.59 -13.58
N ALA A 134 -2.91 -12.86 -13.55
CA ALA A 134 -1.90 -13.43 -14.45
C ALA A 134 -2.18 -13.13 -15.93
N GLY A 135 -1.17 -12.58 -16.62
CA GLY A 135 -1.25 -12.22 -18.04
C GLY A 135 -1.99 -10.91 -18.35
N ARG A 136 -2.60 -10.26 -17.35
CA ARG A 136 -3.34 -9.00 -17.52
C ARG A 136 -2.62 -7.80 -16.91
N SER A 137 -2.07 -7.96 -15.70
CA SER A 137 -1.34 -6.91 -14.97
C SER A 137 -0.26 -7.52 -14.06
N LYS A 138 0.60 -6.69 -13.47
CA LYS A 138 1.43 -7.10 -12.32
C LYS A 138 0.62 -7.04 -11.02
N PHE A 139 0.97 -7.89 -10.07
CA PHE A 139 0.37 -7.91 -8.74
C PHE A 139 1.27 -7.22 -7.72
N GLY A 140 0.82 -6.06 -7.25
CA GLY A 140 1.41 -5.32 -6.13
C GLY A 140 0.67 -5.56 -4.80
N LEU A 141 1.41 -5.56 -3.70
CA LEU A 141 0.85 -5.69 -2.35
C LEU A 141 1.33 -4.57 -1.44
N PHE A 142 0.39 -3.81 -0.87
CA PHE A 142 0.68 -2.92 0.24
C PHE A 142 0.84 -3.70 1.53
N THR A 143 1.85 -3.35 2.31
CA THR A 143 2.17 -4.03 3.56
C THR A 143 2.31 -3.04 4.69
N ILE A 144 1.91 -3.44 5.89
CA ILE A 144 2.26 -2.69 7.10
C ILE A 144 3.74 -2.91 7.42
N ALA A 145 4.36 -1.94 8.08
CA ALA A 145 5.77 -2.00 8.40
C ALA A 145 6.00 -2.56 9.81
N PHE A 146 6.35 -3.83 9.93
CA PHE A 146 6.84 -4.45 11.17
C PHE A 146 7.93 -5.47 10.85
N LYS A 147 9.03 -5.44 11.60
CA LYS A 147 10.10 -6.44 11.49
C LYS A 147 9.83 -7.60 12.45
N ASP A 148 10.38 -8.77 12.15
CA ASP A 148 10.18 -9.99 12.95
C ASP A 148 10.66 -9.82 14.41
N ASP A 149 11.68 -8.99 14.63
CA ASP A 149 12.25 -8.67 15.94
C ASP A 149 11.44 -7.63 16.73
N GLU A 150 10.51 -6.92 16.07
CA GLU A 150 9.60 -5.96 16.70
C GLU A 150 8.32 -6.65 17.22
N SER A 151 7.83 -7.67 16.48
CA SER A 151 6.81 -8.58 17.00
C SER A 151 6.85 -9.93 16.27
N ALA A 152 7.43 -10.92 16.95
CA ALA A 152 7.56 -12.27 16.42
C ALA A 152 6.20 -12.95 16.13
N LYS A 153 5.10 -12.48 16.75
CA LYS A 153 3.77 -13.08 16.59
C LYS A 153 2.85 -12.29 15.68
N LEU A 154 3.16 -11.03 15.38
CA LEU A 154 2.28 -10.18 14.57
C LEU A 154 2.13 -10.74 13.15
N GLY A 155 3.21 -11.22 12.53
CA GLY A 155 3.15 -11.85 11.20
C GLY A 155 2.19 -13.04 11.16
N GLU A 156 2.29 -13.96 12.12
CA GLU A 156 1.40 -15.13 12.22
C GLU A 156 -0.06 -14.73 12.44
N VAL A 157 -0.29 -13.74 13.30
CA VAL A 157 -1.63 -13.28 13.65
C VAL A 157 -2.31 -12.58 12.47
N LEU A 158 -1.55 -11.79 11.70
CA LEU A 158 -2.01 -11.10 10.50
C LEU A 158 -2.04 -12.02 9.26
N GLY A 159 -1.42 -13.20 9.35
CA GLY A 159 -1.26 -14.16 8.25
C GLY A 159 -0.19 -13.78 7.22
N LEU A 160 0.71 -12.85 7.55
CA LEU A 160 1.72 -12.31 6.65
C LEU A 160 3.03 -13.12 6.77
N ASP A 161 3.37 -13.83 5.70
CA ASP A 161 4.66 -14.50 5.51
C ASP A 161 5.32 -13.94 4.26
N TYR A 162 6.20 -12.94 4.43
CA TYR A 162 6.80 -12.21 3.31
C TYR A 162 7.68 -13.08 2.41
N GLN A 163 8.25 -14.17 2.94
CA GLN A 163 9.04 -15.11 2.15
C GLN A 163 8.14 -15.88 1.18
N ARG A 164 7.02 -16.44 1.66
CA ARG A 164 6.06 -17.15 0.80
C ARG A 164 5.30 -16.21 -0.12
N LEU A 165 4.90 -15.04 0.38
CA LEU A 165 4.26 -14.00 -0.44
C LEU A 165 5.19 -13.55 -1.58
N GLY A 166 6.50 -13.46 -1.31
CA GLY A 166 7.53 -13.17 -2.31
C GLY A 166 7.60 -14.17 -3.46
N GLN A 167 7.05 -15.37 -3.32
CA GLN A 167 6.97 -16.34 -4.43
C GLN A 167 5.80 -16.07 -5.38
N ILE A 168 4.84 -15.22 -4.98
CA ILE A 168 3.55 -15.03 -5.67
C ILE A 168 3.38 -13.59 -6.16
N VAL A 169 3.73 -12.63 -5.31
CA VAL A 169 3.59 -11.18 -5.55
C VAL A 169 4.73 -10.68 -6.42
N ASP A 170 4.46 -9.73 -7.32
CA ASP A 170 5.46 -9.19 -8.24
C ASP A 170 6.21 -7.99 -7.65
N ILE A 171 5.56 -7.20 -6.78
CA ILE A 171 6.14 -6.00 -6.14
C ILE A 171 5.48 -5.73 -4.78
N PHE A 172 6.26 -5.26 -3.82
CA PHE A 172 5.77 -4.86 -2.49
C PHE A 172 5.86 -3.35 -2.30
N SER A 173 4.92 -2.78 -1.54
CA SER A 173 4.97 -1.39 -1.10
C SER A 173 4.69 -1.28 0.40
N PRO A 174 5.72 -1.23 1.26
CA PRO A 174 5.52 -1.03 2.68
C PRO A 174 5.10 0.41 2.98
N MET A 175 4.04 0.57 3.77
CA MET A 175 3.54 1.85 4.25
C MET A 175 4.46 2.40 5.36
N LEU A 176 5.48 3.13 4.95
CA LEU A 176 6.55 3.63 5.81
C LEU A 176 6.27 5.07 6.25
N TYR A 177 5.16 5.22 6.94
CA TYR A 177 4.72 6.46 7.56
C TYR A 177 5.49 6.66 8.86
N HIS A 178 6.78 7.00 8.75
CA HIS A 178 7.73 6.97 9.87
C HIS A 178 7.25 7.76 11.09
N ARG A 179 6.60 8.93 10.93
CA ARG A 179 6.07 9.70 12.07
C ARG A 179 4.89 9.00 12.73
N MET A 180 3.98 8.44 11.94
CA MET A 180 2.87 7.62 12.45
C MET A 180 3.39 6.36 13.18
N LEU A 181 4.51 5.81 12.73
CA LEU A 181 5.16 4.66 13.34
C LEU A 181 6.04 5.02 14.57
N GLY A 182 6.22 6.32 14.87
CA GLY A 182 7.14 6.77 15.91
C GLY A 182 8.61 6.41 15.63
N LYS A 183 9.01 6.36 14.36
CA LYS A 183 10.35 5.98 13.88
C LYS A 183 11.04 7.18 13.22
N SER A 184 12.38 7.11 13.16
CA SER A 184 13.20 8.02 12.35
C SER A 184 13.00 7.76 10.85
N GLU A 185 13.44 8.70 10.02
CA GLU A 185 13.44 8.59 8.56
C GLU A 185 14.33 7.43 8.10
N SER A 186 15.45 7.17 8.80
CA SER A 186 16.37 6.04 8.50
C SER A 186 15.66 4.69 8.51
N TYR A 187 14.60 4.56 9.31
CA TYR A 187 13.79 3.35 9.36
C TYR A 187 13.20 2.98 7.98
N ILE A 188 12.97 3.96 7.10
CA ILE A 188 12.44 3.73 5.76
C ILE A 188 13.40 2.85 4.95
N SER A 189 14.69 3.20 4.90
CA SER A 189 15.69 2.44 4.14
C SER A 189 16.06 1.13 4.83
N GLU A 190 16.12 1.12 6.16
CA GLU A 190 16.33 -0.08 6.97
C GLU A 190 15.23 -1.12 6.73
N TYR A 191 13.95 -0.70 6.77
CA TYR A 191 12.82 -1.59 6.53
C TYR A 191 12.76 -2.06 5.07
N THR A 192 13.03 -1.15 4.12
CA THR A 192 13.05 -1.49 2.71
C THR A 192 14.09 -2.59 2.42
N SER A 193 15.29 -2.48 3.01
CA SER A 193 16.34 -3.49 2.89
C SER A 193 15.91 -4.82 3.53
N TRP A 194 15.39 -4.76 4.76
CA TRP A 194 14.89 -5.92 5.49
C TRP A 194 13.80 -6.70 4.74
N LEU A 195 12.85 -5.99 4.11
CA LEU A 195 11.76 -6.59 3.34
C LEU A 195 12.28 -7.19 2.04
N ALA A 196 13.14 -6.47 1.32
CA ALA A 196 13.71 -6.92 0.05
C ALA A 196 14.49 -8.23 0.21
N GLU A 197 15.25 -8.39 1.30
CA GLU A 197 15.96 -9.63 1.63
C GLU A 197 15.00 -10.81 1.82
N ARG A 198 13.87 -10.59 2.50
CA ARG A 198 12.88 -11.64 2.82
C ARG A 198 12.05 -12.06 1.63
N CYS A 199 11.54 -11.09 0.87
CA CYS A 199 10.64 -11.38 -0.24
C CYS A 199 11.40 -11.67 -1.55
N SER A 200 12.66 -11.24 -1.67
CA SER A 200 13.44 -11.34 -2.91
C SER A 200 12.70 -10.76 -4.12
N LYS A 201 11.97 -9.66 -3.92
CA LYS A 201 11.17 -8.94 -4.92
C LYS A 201 11.45 -7.44 -4.88
N PRO A 202 11.13 -6.71 -5.97
CA PRO A 202 11.13 -5.25 -5.95
C PRO A 202 10.30 -4.69 -4.79
N VAL A 203 10.85 -3.67 -4.12
CA VAL A 203 10.18 -2.94 -3.04
C VAL A 203 10.08 -1.47 -3.45
N LEU A 204 8.86 -0.93 -3.44
CA LEU A 204 8.53 0.47 -3.67
C LEU A 204 7.97 1.08 -2.39
N PRO A 205 8.80 1.60 -1.47
CA PRO A 205 8.33 2.19 -0.23
C PRO A 205 7.36 3.34 -0.50
N ILE A 206 6.25 3.38 0.25
CA ILE A 206 5.29 4.48 0.20
C ILE A 206 5.38 5.33 1.48
N ILE A 207 5.62 6.63 1.33
CA ILE A 207 5.90 7.56 2.43
C ILE A 207 4.75 8.56 2.65
N GLN A 208 4.61 9.04 3.88
CA GLN A 208 3.67 10.11 4.23
C GLN A 208 4.25 11.48 3.89
N ILE A 209 3.38 12.47 3.66
CA ILE A 209 3.76 13.89 3.49
C ILE A 209 3.05 14.84 4.46
N LYS A 210 2.17 14.30 5.29
CA LYS A 210 1.53 15.00 6.42
C LYS A 210 1.50 14.06 7.63
N ASP A 211 1.37 14.62 8.83
CA ASP A 211 1.05 13.81 10.01
C ASP A 211 -0.31 13.10 9.85
N MET A 212 -0.38 11.87 10.39
CA MET A 212 -1.56 11.02 10.40
C MET A 212 -1.69 10.35 11.78
N PRO A 213 -2.91 10.10 12.30
CA PRO A 213 -4.23 10.27 11.67
C PRO A 213 -4.63 11.73 11.35
N ASP A 214 -5.62 11.91 10.46
CA ASP A 214 -5.98 13.18 9.82
C ASP A 214 -6.42 14.30 10.78
N ASP A 215 -6.76 13.96 12.02
CA ASP A 215 -7.16 14.86 13.09
C ASP A 215 -5.98 15.48 13.85
N LEU A 216 -4.75 15.02 13.58
CA LEU A 216 -3.54 15.61 14.14
C LEU A 216 -3.13 16.90 13.43
N GLU A 217 -2.56 17.82 14.21
CA GLU A 217 -1.83 18.98 13.68
C GLU A 217 -0.64 18.49 12.85
N ASP A 218 -0.55 18.95 11.59
CA ASP A 218 0.53 18.60 10.69
C ASP A 218 1.80 19.39 11.00
N LYS A 219 2.77 18.70 11.60
CA LYS A 219 4.07 19.25 11.98
C LYS A 219 5.18 18.81 11.02
N MET A 220 4.83 18.08 9.96
CA MET A 220 5.81 17.57 9.01
C MET A 220 6.30 18.69 8.09
N THR A 221 7.59 19.00 8.17
CA THR A 221 8.26 20.07 7.44
C THR A 221 8.73 19.63 6.04
N GLU A 222 9.16 20.58 5.21
CA GLU A 222 9.80 20.26 3.91
C GLU A 222 11.08 19.42 4.09
N ASP A 223 11.87 19.70 5.12
CA ASP A 223 13.09 18.95 5.42
C ASP A 223 12.78 17.51 5.84
N ASP A 224 11.72 17.28 6.64
CA ASP A 224 11.28 15.93 7.01
C ASP A 224 10.85 15.12 5.77
N ILE A 225 10.06 15.74 4.88
CA ILE A 225 9.61 15.09 3.64
C ILE A 225 10.81 14.79 2.73
N LYS A 226 11.76 15.71 2.64
CA LYS A 226 12.99 15.53 1.87
C LYS A 226 13.83 14.39 2.42
N ALA A 227 14.06 14.34 3.73
CA ALA A 227 14.80 13.28 4.39
C ALA A 227 14.13 11.92 4.16
N ALA A 228 12.81 11.83 4.35
CA ALA A 228 12.05 10.61 4.08
C ALA A 228 12.13 10.16 2.61
N THR A 229 12.07 11.11 1.67
CA THR A 229 12.22 10.82 0.23
C THR A 229 13.62 10.29 -0.10
N LEU A 230 14.67 10.89 0.47
CA LEU A 230 16.05 10.45 0.27
C LEU A 230 16.30 9.06 0.83
N GLU A 231 15.73 8.73 1.99
CA GLU A 231 15.79 7.38 2.56
C GLU A 231 15.01 6.36 1.70
N ALA A 232 13.84 6.74 1.19
CA ALA A 232 13.00 5.87 0.37
C ALA A 232 13.66 5.43 -0.94
N VAL A 233 14.53 6.25 -1.54
CA VAL A 233 15.18 5.94 -2.81
C VAL A 233 16.52 5.21 -2.67
N LYS A 234 17.02 4.99 -1.46
CA LYS A 234 18.27 4.25 -1.26
C LYS A 234 18.11 2.79 -1.74
N PRO A 235 19.16 2.18 -2.35
CA PRO A 235 19.16 0.74 -2.63
C PRO A 235 18.82 -0.06 -1.37
N PRO A 236 18.04 -1.16 -1.49
CA PRO A 236 17.60 -1.84 -2.71
C PRO A 236 16.26 -1.35 -3.29
N SER A 237 15.82 -0.14 -2.93
CA SER A 237 14.53 0.40 -3.39
C SER A 237 14.39 0.49 -4.91
N SER A 238 13.15 0.28 -5.39
CA SER A 238 12.77 0.52 -6.79
C SER A 238 12.44 1.99 -7.07
N GLY A 239 12.30 2.81 -6.03
CA GLY A 239 11.97 4.23 -6.10
C GLY A 239 11.18 4.71 -4.89
N VAL A 240 10.25 5.63 -5.08
CA VAL A 240 9.40 6.12 -3.99
C VAL A 240 7.97 6.30 -4.47
N SER A 241 7.03 5.98 -3.60
CA SER A 241 5.63 6.37 -3.74
C SER A 241 5.25 7.38 -2.65
N VAL A 242 4.48 8.39 -3.02
CA VAL A 242 4.01 9.43 -2.07
C VAL A 242 2.53 9.21 -1.77
N PHE A 243 2.20 9.02 -0.49
CA PHE A 243 0.83 8.96 0.01
C PHE A 243 0.46 10.28 0.70
N TRP A 244 -0.51 11.04 0.21
CA TRP A 244 -1.35 10.92 -0.98
C TRP A 244 -1.43 12.33 -1.58
N TRP A 245 -1.54 12.46 -2.91
CA TRP A 245 -1.78 13.75 -3.57
C TRP A 245 -2.87 14.62 -2.92
N HIS A 246 -3.96 14.04 -2.42
CA HIS A 246 -4.97 14.79 -1.65
C HIS A 246 -4.33 15.57 -0.49
N HIS A 247 -3.48 14.91 0.29
CA HIS A 247 -2.77 15.52 1.41
C HIS A 247 -1.82 16.63 0.95
N ALA A 248 -1.25 16.50 -0.25
CA ALA A 248 -0.38 17.51 -0.83
C ALA A 248 -1.16 18.78 -1.18
N LEU A 249 -2.38 18.63 -1.71
CA LEU A 249 -3.26 19.75 -2.00
C LEU A 249 -3.81 20.38 -0.71
N GLU A 250 -4.35 19.55 0.19
CA GLU A 250 -4.94 19.95 1.47
C GLU A 250 -3.97 20.77 2.32
N LYS A 251 -2.70 20.33 2.41
CA LYS A 251 -1.67 20.98 3.24
C LYS A 251 -0.80 21.97 2.46
N ASN A 252 -1.15 22.30 1.22
CA ASN A 252 -0.38 23.19 0.34
C ASN A 252 1.10 22.74 0.15
N LYS A 253 1.32 21.43 0.07
CA LYS A 253 2.61 20.77 -0.11
C LYS A 253 2.85 20.25 -1.54
N ALA A 254 1.92 20.46 -2.48
CA ALA A 254 2.06 20.03 -3.87
C ALA A 254 3.35 20.52 -4.55
N GLY A 255 3.75 21.77 -4.29
CA GLY A 255 5.02 22.33 -4.79
C GLY A 255 6.26 21.64 -4.21
N ILE A 256 6.19 21.22 -2.93
CA ILE A 256 7.27 20.47 -2.28
C ILE A 256 7.40 19.09 -2.93
N VAL A 257 6.28 18.36 -3.08
CA VAL A 257 6.27 17.04 -3.72
C VAL A 257 6.81 17.10 -5.16
N SER A 258 6.39 18.09 -5.96
CA SER A 258 6.89 18.27 -7.32
C SER A 258 8.41 18.47 -7.36
N LYS A 259 8.95 19.39 -6.53
CA LYS A 259 10.40 19.64 -6.44
C LYS A 259 11.19 18.40 -6.01
N LEU A 260 10.67 17.65 -5.02
CA LEU A 260 11.34 16.47 -4.49
C LEU A 260 11.38 15.32 -5.50
N LEU A 261 10.28 15.05 -6.19
CA LEU A 261 10.29 14.04 -7.24
C LEU A 261 11.22 14.43 -8.40
N ALA A 262 11.41 15.74 -8.65
CA ALA A 262 12.30 16.21 -9.71
C ALA A 262 13.79 16.08 -9.35
N SER A 263 14.14 15.98 -8.06
CA SER A 263 15.53 15.93 -7.59
C SER A 263 16.09 14.51 -7.41
N ILE A 264 15.23 13.49 -7.46
CA ILE A 264 15.59 12.05 -7.46
C ILE A 264 15.61 11.48 -8.88
#